data_AF-A0A1M3CRH4-F1
#
_entry.id   AF-A0A1M3CRH4-F1
#
_cell.length_a   1.000
_cell.length_b   1.000
_cell.length_c   1.000
_cell.angle_alpha   90.00
_cell.angle_beta   90.00
_cell.angle_gamma   90.00
#
_symmetry.space_group_name_H-M   'P 1'
#
loop_
_entity.id
_entity.type
_entity.pdbx_description
1 polymer ?
#
loop_
_entity_poly.entity_id
_entity_poly.type
_entity_poly.pdbx_seq_one_letter_code
_entity_poly.pdbx_strand_id
1 'polypeptide(L)'
;MMRVGFSIVLESAFLKIGQHTVELIHIPSNEKPVHFQLHGHVHEKRPSKIISNQLNLSVEVWDYKPVAEKIILSLLDKASKNEIRLEAQNSNLMS
;
A
#
# COMPACT_ATOMS: atom_id res chain seq x y z
N MET A 1 23.59 19.66 -19.46
CA MET A 1 23.08 19.38 -18.10
C MET A 1 23.17 17.88 -17.88
N MET A 2 23.97 17.38 -16.93
CA MET A 2 23.99 15.95 -16.60
C MET A 2 22.73 15.62 -15.79
N ARG A 3 22.01 14.57 -16.18
CA ARG A 3 20.92 14.03 -15.34
C ARG A 3 21.56 13.28 -14.18
N VAL A 4 21.29 13.71 -12.96
CA VAL A 4 21.59 12.93 -11.75
C VAL A 4 20.43 11.94 -11.58
N GLY A 5 20.73 10.65 -11.58
CA GLY A 5 19.73 9.60 -11.46
C GLY A 5 20.32 8.22 -11.72
N PHE A 6 19.47 7.20 -11.68
CA PHE A 6 19.85 5.82 -11.93
C PHE A 6 19.55 5.45 -13.38
N SER A 7 20.47 4.73 -14.03
CA SER A 7 20.24 4.20 -15.38
C SER A 7 19.20 3.07 -15.41
N ILE A 8 19.01 2.41 -14.27
CA ILE A 8 18.04 1.34 -14.06
C ILE A 8 17.34 1.64 -12.74
N VAL A 9 16.01 1.64 -12.76
CA VAL A 9 15.18 1.81 -11.56
C VAL A 9 14.46 0.51 -11.28
N LEU A 10 14.21 0.24 -10.00
CA LEU A 10 13.38 -0.87 -9.60
C LEU A 10 11.92 -0.59 -10.01
N GLU A 11 11.35 -1.42 -10.89
CA GLU A 11 9.94 -1.29 -11.30
C GLU A 11 9.01 -1.79 -10.19
N SER A 12 9.26 -3.00 -9.69
CA SER A 12 8.63 -3.53 -8.49
C SER A 12 9.50 -4.56 -7.77
N ALA A 13 9.20 -4.82 -6.50
CA ALA A 13 9.78 -5.92 -5.73
C ALA A 13 8.79 -6.47 -4.71
N PHE A 14 8.83 -7.78 -4.48
CA PHE A 14 8.07 -8.42 -3.42
C PHE A 14 8.92 -8.63 -2.19
N LEU A 15 8.37 -8.30 -1.02
CA LEU A 15 9.02 -8.54 0.27
C LEU A 15 8.01 -8.92 1.34
N LYS A 16 8.50 -9.37 2.49
CA LYS A 16 7.66 -9.66 3.66
C LYS A 16 7.82 -8.55 4.71
N ILE A 17 6.69 -8.05 5.20
CA ILE A 17 6.63 -7.19 6.40
C ILE A 17 5.72 -7.88 7.42
N GLY A 18 6.31 -8.40 8.48
CA GLY A 18 5.60 -9.31 9.39
C GLY A 18 5.04 -10.51 8.64
N GLN A 19 3.73 -10.71 8.71
CA GLN A 19 3.01 -11.79 8.02
C GLN A 19 2.55 -11.44 6.59
N HIS A 20 2.69 -10.18 6.18
CA HIS A 20 2.15 -9.70 4.91
C HIS A 20 3.18 -9.83 3.80
N THR A 21 2.79 -10.44 2.68
CA THR A 21 3.50 -10.28 1.41
C THR A 21 3.10 -8.94 0.82
N VAL A 22 4.07 -8.08 0.57
CA VAL A 22 3.85 -6.75 0.02
C VAL A 22 4.65 -6.57 -1.28
N GLU A 23 4.06 -5.84 -2.21
CA GLU A 23 4.73 -5.38 -3.42
C GLU A 23 5.12 -3.91 -3.24
N LEU A 24 6.42 -3.62 -3.31
CA LEU A 24 6.93 -2.28 -3.53
C LEU A 24 6.78 -1.96 -5.01
N ILE A 25 6.04 -0.89 -5.34
CA ILE A 25 5.84 -0.45 -6.71
C ILE A 25 5.66 1.07 -6.73
N HIS A 26 6.23 1.78 -7.70
CA HIS A 26 6.06 3.24 -7.71
C HIS A 26 4.63 3.65 -8.06
N ILE A 27 4.10 3.10 -9.17
CA ILE A 27 2.77 3.36 -9.71
C ILE A 27 1.82 2.25 -9.27
N PRO A 28 0.76 2.54 -8.49
CA PRO A 28 -0.19 1.52 -8.07
C PRO A 28 -0.98 0.96 -9.24
N SER A 29 -1.45 -0.29 -9.11
CA SER A 29 -2.34 -0.90 -10.11
C SER A 29 -3.70 -0.18 -10.17
N ASN A 30 -4.34 -0.19 -11.34
CA ASN A 30 -5.68 0.38 -11.50
C ASN A 30 -6.75 -0.47 -10.81
N GLU A 31 -6.61 -1.80 -10.89
CA GLU A 31 -7.49 -2.76 -10.22
C GLU A 31 -7.00 -3.05 -8.80
N LYS A 32 -7.91 -3.50 -7.93
CA LYS A 32 -7.58 -3.87 -6.56
C LYS A 32 -6.59 -5.05 -6.56
N PRO A 33 -5.37 -4.89 -6.02
CA PRO A 33 -4.41 -5.98 -5.93
C PRO A 33 -4.83 -7.01 -4.87
N VAL A 34 -4.45 -8.27 -5.11
CA VAL A 34 -4.69 -9.40 -4.18
C VAL A 34 -3.80 -9.28 -2.94
N HIS A 35 -2.56 -8.82 -3.11
CA HIS A 35 -1.61 -8.51 -2.03
C HIS A 35 -1.57 -7.01 -1.73
N PHE A 36 -0.90 -6.64 -0.65
CA PHE A 36 -0.69 -5.23 -0.34
C PHE A 36 0.34 -4.59 -1.28
N GLN A 37 0.02 -3.42 -1.83
CA GLN A 37 0.96 -2.58 -2.58
C GLN A 37 1.39 -1.37 -1.75
N LEU A 38 2.69 -1.08 -1.75
CA LEU A 38 3.29 0.10 -1.14
C LEU A 38 3.79 1.00 -2.27
N HIS A 39 3.21 2.19 -2.43
CA HIS A 39 3.44 3.04 -3.60
C HIS A 39 3.66 4.52 -3.30
N GLY A 40 4.19 5.28 -4.26
CA GLY A 40 4.55 6.70 -4.08
C GLY A 40 4.06 7.67 -5.16
N HIS A 41 3.31 7.19 -6.16
CA HIS A 41 2.89 8.00 -7.31
C HIS A 41 1.65 8.88 -7.12
N VAL A 42 0.82 8.65 -6.09
CA VAL A 42 -0.47 9.35 -5.95
C VAL A 42 -0.33 10.51 -4.97
N HIS A 43 -0.38 11.74 -5.47
CA HIS A 43 -0.15 12.95 -4.66
C HIS A 43 -1.44 13.56 -4.08
N GLU A 44 -2.61 13.06 -4.46
CA GLU A 44 -3.91 13.59 -4.01
C GLU A 44 -4.18 13.33 -2.52
N LYS A 45 -4.85 14.29 -1.85
CA LYS A 45 -5.34 14.11 -0.49
C LYS A 45 -6.49 13.12 -0.47
N ARG A 46 -6.21 11.89 -0.04
CA ARG A 46 -7.22 10.84 0.15
C ARG A 46 -7.69 10.76 1.60
N PRO A 47 -8.94 10.34 1.87
CA PRO A 47 -9.47 10.22 3.24
C PRO A 47 -8.76 9.14 4.07
N SER A 48 -8.06 8.21 3.41
CA SER A 48 -7.27 7.14 4.03
C SER A 48 -5.93 7.00 3.32
N LYS A 49 -4.92 6.61 4.09
CA LYS A 49 -3.58 6.28 3.58
C LYS A 49 -3.57 4.93 2.85
N ILE A 50 -4.50 4.03 3.21
CA ILE A 50 -4.69 2.72 2.58
C ILE A 50 -6.09 2.58 1.99
N ILE A 51 -6.17 2.18 0.73
CA ILE A 51 -7.42 1.94 0.00
C ILE A 51 -7.23 0.70 -0.86
N SER A 52 -8.16 -0.26 -0.81
CA SER A 52 -8.13 -1.45 -1.69
C SER A 52 -6.77 -2.15 -1.70
N ASN A 53 -6.18 -2.40 -0.53
CA ASN A 53 -4.85 -2.99 -0.35
C ASN A 53 -3.67 -2.17 -0.88
N GLN A 54 -3.88 -0.91 -1.26
CA GLN A 54 -2.82 0.01 -1.69
C GLN A 54 -2.54 1.03 -0.60
N LEU A 55 -1.35 0.97 0.01
CA LEU A 55 -0.86 1.92 0.98
C LEU A 55 0.02 2.96 0.28
N ASN A 56 -0.43 4.21 0.35
CA ASN A 56 0.26 5.34 -0.22
C ASN A 56 1.36 5.86 0.73
N LEU A 57 2.59 5.89 0.24
CA LEU A 57 3.81 6.36 0.88
C LEU A 57 4.35 7.67 0.26
N SER A 58 3.61 8.31 -0.65
CA SER A 58 3.93 9.65 -1.15
C SER A 58 4.17 10.61 0.00
N VAL A 59 5.24 11.41 -0.08
CA VAL A 59 5.70 12.28 1.01
C VAL A 59 4.63 13.29 1.45
N GLU A 60 3.77 13.71 0.54
CA GLU A 60 2.64 14.62 0.76
C GLU A 60 1.59 14.03 1.71
N VAL A 61 1.48 12.71 1.78
CA VAL A 61 0.56 11.98 2.67
C VAL A 61 1.12 11.87 4.10
N TRP A 62 2.41 12.11 4.27
CA TRP A 62 3.16 11.84 5.49
C TRP A 62 3.93 13.07 6.01
N ASP A 63 3.43 14.27 5.71
CA ASP A 63 4.05 15.54 6.13
C ASP A 63 5.54 15.63 5.79
N TYR A 64 5.91 15.11 4.61
CA TYR A 64 7.27 15.04 4.10
C TYR A 64 8.25 14.29 5.01
N LYS A 65 7.74 13.31 5.77
CA LYS A 65 8.55 12.44 6.64
C LYS A 65 8.55 11.00 6.13
N PRO A 66 9.67 10.27 6.32
CA PRO A 66 9.69 8.85 6.04
C PRO A 66 8.74 8.09 6.98
N VAL A 67 8.19 6.99 6.48
CA VAL A 67 7.26 6.14 7.23
C VAL A 67 8.03 4.99 7.86
N ALA A 68 7.92 4.83 9.17
CA ALA A 68 8.54 3.71 9.87
C ALA A 68 7.80 2.39 9.58
N GLU A 69 8.55 1.29 9.49
CA GLU A 69 8.00 -0.05 9.23
C GLU A 69 6.89 -0.44 10.23
N LYS A 70 7.06 -0.12 11.52
CA LYS A 70 6.03 -0.37 12.55
C LYS A 70 4.67 0.28 12.24
N ILE A 71 4.69 1.45 11.60
CA ILE A 71 3.48 2.17 11.21
C ILE A 71 2.85 1.47 10.00
N ILE A 72 3.67 1.09 9.03
CA ILE A 72 3.24 0.31 7.86
C ILE A 72 2.55 -0.97 8.34
N LEU A 73 3.23 -1.78 9.15
CA LEU A 73 2.70 -3.04 9.68
C LEU A 73 1.36 -2.84 10.41
N SER A 74 1.26 -1.83 11.28
CA SER A 74 0.01 -1.54 11.98
C SER A 74 -1.15 -1.20 11.03
N LEU A 75 -0.88 -0.55 9.90
CA LEU A 75 -1.91 -0.23 8.90
C LEU A 75 -2.33 -1.47 8.11
N LEU A 76 -1.38 -2.31 7.70
CA LEU A 76 -1.65 -3.56 7.00
C LEU A 76 -2.49 -4.51 7.87
N ASP A 77 -2.14 -4.67 9.15
CA ASP A 77 -2.88 -5.48 10.10
C ASP A 77 -4.34 -5.02 10.28
N LYS A 78 -4.54 -3.70 10.34
CA LYS A 78 -5.90 -3.12 10.45
C LYS A 78 -6.71 -3.34 9.18
N ALA A 79 -6.11 -3.15 8.01
CA ALA A 79 -6.79 -3.35 6.74
C ALA A 79 -7.19 -4.80 6.52
N SER A 80 -6.28 -5.75 6.78
CA SER A 80 -6.54 -7.19 6.66
C SER A 80 -7.70 -7.64 7.55
N LYS A 81 -7.75 -7.20 8.81
CA LYS A 81 -8.86 -7.53 9.72
C LYS A 81 -10.21 -7.00 9.25
N ASN A 82 -10.24 -5.81 8.63
CA ASN A 82 -11.47 -5.22 8.11
C ASN A 82 -11.99 -5.98 6.88
N GLU A 83 -11.10 -6.45 6.01
CA GLU A 83 -11.46 -7.25 4.83
C GLU A 83 -12.12 -8.57 5.25
N ILE A 84 -11.49 -9.30 6.18
CA ILE A 84 -12.05 -10.55 6.74
C ILE A 84 -13.44 -10.32 7.34
N ARG A 85 -13.64 -9.19 8.04
CA ARG A 85 -14.94 -8.84 8.64
C ARG A 85 -16.01 -8.60 7.57
N LEU A 86 -15.68 -7.89 6.49
CA LEU A 86 -16.61 -7.59 5.41
C LEU A 86 -17.01 -8.86 4.65
N GLU A 87 -16.05 -9.76 4.40
CA GLU A 87 -16.31 -11.06 3.77
C GLU A 87 -17.27 -11.91 4.61
N ALA A 88 -17.04 -12.00 5.92
CA ALA A 88 -17.90 -12.74 6.85
C ALA A 88 -19.33 -12.17 6.95
N GLN A 89 -19.49 -10.85 6.80
CA GLN A 89 -20.81 -10.22 6.76
C GLN A 89 -21.55 -10.53 5.45
N ASN A 90 -20.85 -10.50 4.33
CA ASN A 90 -21.44 -10.79 3.02
C ASN A 90 -21.83 -12.25 2.86
N SER A 91 -21.09 -13.19 3.47
CA SER A 91 -21.45 -14.61 3.45
C SER A 91 -22.73 -14.91 4.23
N ASN A 92 -22.98 -14.21 5.35
CA ASN A 92 -24.18 -14.39 6.18
C ASN A 92 -25.45 -13.76 5.58
N LEU A 93 -25.31 -12.84 4.62
CA LEU A 93 -26.43 -12.24 3.89
C LEU A 93 -26.88 -13.07 2.68
N MET A 94 -26.06 -14.05 2.26
CA MET A 94 -26.29 -14.92 1.10
C MET A 94 -26.78 -16.33 1.50
N SER A 95 -26.90 -16.59 2.81
CA SER A 95 -27.44 -17.82 3.41
C SER A 95 -28.85 -17.60 3.94
#